data_AF-A0A7C6M9V4-F1
#
_entry.id   AF-A0A7C6M9V4-F1
#
_cell.length_a   1.000
_cell.length_b   1.000
_cell.length_c   1.000
_cell.angle_alpha   90.00
_cell.angle_beta   90.00
_cell.angle_gamma   90.00
#
_symmetry.space_group_name_H-M   'P 1'
#
loop_
_entity.id
_entity.type
_entity.pdbx_description
1 polymer ?
#
loop_
_entity_poly.entity_id
_entity_poly.type
_entity_poly.pdbx_seq_one_letter_code
_entity_poly.pdbx_strand_id
1 'polypeptide(L)'
;MTKQEKGFRTYLPVTFLIGFGFFTVGMMDPLYDSYVQIFLSKYIPYKSIVGAIMSLDNLLALFLIPLVSVWSDRTRTSIGRRMPWIIFLLPLSALTFGAIPYAAEYSLAALIILLVFLNLFKQSVRGPIVALMPDTIPGQYRSQANGVINTMGNIAAIVGTLFLARLMDVDIVLPFLGATRDRLAFPAAGLFVLIAVVFLMIFVREKDSRIQDETQEKSTEPFFHSMALVFSAKDKSGFLILISLFLWFVGYQGVVPFLTEFSINSFNLTTGQGPLAMGMVAVASVLSAIPMGYAASKWG
;
A
#
# COMPACT_ATOMS: atom_id res chain seq x y z
N MET A 1 -24.57 -5.36 -35.99
CA MET A 1 -24.55 -5.87 -34.60
C MET A 1 -23.98 -4.78 -33.70
N THR A 2 -24.85 -4.02 -33.04
CA THR A 2 -24.49 -2.97 -32.08
C THR A 2 -23.87 -3.62 -30.84
N LYS A 3 -22.58 -3.36 -30.63
CA LYS A 3 -21.83 -3.80 -29.46
C LYS A 3 -22.47 -3.12 -28.25
N GLN A 4 -23.27 -3.84 -27.45
CA GLN A 4 -23.81 -3.32 -26.19
C GLN A 4 -22.63 -2.75 -25.38
N GLU A 5 -22.62 -1.43 -25.15
CA GLU A 5 -21.63 -0.81 -24.28
C GLU A 5 -21.82 -1.35 -22.87
N LYS A 6 -20.95 -2.30 -22.49
CA LYS A 6 -20.93 -2.84 -21.14
C LYS A 6 -20.54 -1.73 -20.18
N GLY A 7 -21.52 -1.26 -19.38
CA GLY A 7 -21.27 -0.28 -18.33
C GLY A 7 -20.29 -0.77 -17.26
N PHE A 8 -19.77 0.14 -16.44
CA PHE A 8 -18.78 -0.15 -15.39
C PHE A 8 -19.17 -1.31 -14.45
N ARG A 9 -20.47 -1.51 -14.22
CA ARG A 9 -21.00 -2.61 -13.38
C ARG A 9 -20.47 -3.98 -13.79
N THR A 10 -20.17 -4.22 -15.06
CA THR A 10 -19.58 -5.48 -15.53
C THR A 10 -18.14 -5.67 -15.03
N TYR A 11 -17.38 -4.60 -14.81
CA TYR A 11 -15.99 -4.63 -14.35
C TYR A 11 -15.87 -4.52 -12.83
N LEU A 12 -16.96 -4.23 -12.12
CA LEU A 12 -16.99 -4.07 -10.67
C LEU A 12 -16.42 -5.31 -9.93
N PRO A 13 -16.78 -6.57 -10.27
CA PRO A 13 -16.24 -7.73 -9.55
C PRO A 13 -14.72 -7.85 -9.70
N VAL A 14 -14.20 -7.67 -10.91
CA VAL A 14 -12.75 -7.71 -11.18
C VAL A 14 -12.03 -6.57 -10.46
N THR A 15 -12.64 -5.39 -10.42
CA THR A 15 -12.11 -4.22 -9.72
C THR A 15 -12.02 -4.47 -8.21
N PHE A 16 -13.06 -5.07 -7.61
CA PHE A 16 -13.04 -5.48 -6.20
C PHE A 16 -11.92 -6.49 -5.91
N LEU A 17 -11.72 -7.45 -6.82
CA LEU A 17 -10.65 -8.43 -6.70
C LEU A 17 -9.26 -7.78 -6.77
N ILE A 18 -9.03 -6.85 -7.71
CA ILE A 18 -7.78 -6.04 -7.74
C ILE A 18 -7.65 -5.19 -6.47
N GLY A 19 -8.78 -4.70 -5.94
CA GLY A 19 -8.88 -3.97 -4.68
C GLY A 19 -8.34 -4.75 -3.47
N PHE A 20 -8.37 -6.09 -3.47
CA PHE A 20 -7.71 -6.89 -2.43
C PHE A 20 -6.18 -6.73 -2.43
N GLY A 21 -5.55 -6.46 -3.57
CA GLY A 21 -4.14 -6.09 -3.62
C GLY A 21 -3.88 -4.80 -2.83
N PHE A 22 -4.70 -3.77 -3.04
CA PHE A 22 -4.61 -2.52 -2.28
C PHE A 22 -5.04 -2.67 -0.83
N PHE A 23 -5.95 -3.60 -0.53
CA PHE A 23 -6.30 -3.94 0.85
C PHE A 23 -5.06 -4.42 1.63
N THR A 24 -4.19 -5.24 1.01
CA THR A 24 -2.96 -5.68 1.72
C THR A 24 -2.03 -4.52 2.07
N VAL A 25 -1.84 -3.58 1.14
CA VAL A 25 -1.02 -2.38 1.34
C VAL A 25 -1.65 -1.48 2.41
N GLY A 26 -2.95 -1.19 2.28
CA GLY A 26 -3.69 -0.37 3.23
C GLY A 26 -3.81 -0.97 4.63
N MET A 27 -3.63 -2.29 4.77
CA MET A 27 -3.54 -2.95 6.07
C MET A 27 -2.18 -2.73 6.73
N MET A 28 -1.09 -2.86 5.96
CA MET A 28 0.27 -2.81 6.48
C MET A 28 0.75 -1.37 6.73
N ASP A 29 0.53 -0.45 5.79
CA ASP A 29 1.14 0.89 5.84
C ASP A 29 0.74 1.70 7.09
N PRO A 30 -0.53 1.81 7.49
CA PRO A 30 -0.90 2.60 8.67
C PRO A 30 -0.35 2.04 9.98
N LEU A 31 -0.29 0.70 10.09
CA LEU A 31 0.29 0.02 11.25
C LEU A 31 1.82 0.17 11.27
N TYR A 32 2.47 0.08 10.10
CA TYR A 32 3.90 0.34 9.94
C TYR A 32 4.24 1.77 10.41
N ASP A 33 3.56 2.76 9.84
CA ASP A 33 3.79 4.18 10.13
C ASP A 33 3.52 4.51 11.60
N SER A 34 2.51 3.89 12.19
CA SER A 34 2.13 4.13 13.58
C SER A 34 3.15 3.63 14.60
N TYR A 35 3.72 2.44 14.39
CA TYR A 35 4.41 1.73 15.47
C TYR A 35 5.91 1.52 15.23
N VAL A 36 6.37 1.47 13.98
CA VAL A 36 7.80 1.21 13.69
C VAL A 36 8.69 2.30 14.28
N GLN A 37 8.26 3.56 14.19
CA GLN A 37 9.03 4.66 14.77
C GLN A 37 9.09 4.59 16.31
N ILE A 38 8.03 4.09 16.97
CA ILE A 38 8.02 3.86 18.43
C ILE A 38 9.04 2.77 18.78
N PHE A 39 9.11 1.70 17.99
CA PHE A 39 10.11 0.65 18.16
C PHE A 39 11.55 1.16 17.95
N LEU A 40 11.78 1.96 16.91
CA LEU A 40 13.09 2.56 16.65
C LEU A 40 13.50 3.55 17.76
N SER A 41 12.55 4.31 18.29
CA SER A 41 12.79 5.30 19.35
C SER A 41 13.23 4.67 20.68
N LYS A 42 13.01 3.37 20.89
CA LYS A 42 13.56 2.63 22.04
C LYS A 42 15.09 2.52 22.01
N TYR A 43 15.68 2.56 20.82
CA TYR A 43 17.12 2.40 20.61
C TYR A 43 17.80 3.70 20.16
N ILE A 44 17.08 4.57 19.43
CA ILE A 44 17.64 5.77 18.82
C ILE A 44 17.01 7.00 19.49
N PRO A 45 17.78 7.82 20.22
CA PRO A 45 17.24 8.99 20.93
C PRO A 45 16.91 10.15 19.98
N TYR A 46 17.51 10.19 18.79
CA TYR A 46 17.35 11.28 17.83
C TYR A 46 16.18 11.04 16.87
N LYS A 47 15.09 11.81 17.03
CA LYS A 47 13.89 11.73 16.17
C LYS A 47 14.18 12.01 14.69
N SER A 48 15.19 12.82 14.38
CA SER A 48 15.63 13.07 13.00
C SER A 48 16.16 11.80 12.32
N ILE A 49 16.92 10.97 13.04
CA ILE A 49 17.44 9.70 12.53
C ILE A 49 16.30 8.69 12.36
N VAL A 50 15.38 8.60 13.34
CA VAL A 50 14.19 7.75 13.23
C VAL A 50 13.35 8.16 12.01
N GLY A 51 13.09 9.45 11.83
CA GLY A 51 12.37 9.97 10.66
C GLY A 51 13.08 9.67 9.34
N ALA A 52 14.41 9.80 9.29
CA ALA A 52 15.20 9.41 8.12
C ALA A 52 15.05 7.92 7.79
N ILE A 53 15.11 7.03 8.80
CA ILE A 53 14.89 5.59 8.62
C ILE A 53 13.47 5.30 8.13
N MET A 54 12.46 5.94 8.73
CA MET A 54 11.06 5.79 8.31
C MET A 54 10.89 6.20 6.84
N SER A 55 11.54 7.27 6.40
CA SER A 55 11.45 7.78 5.02
C SER A 55 12.13 6.89 3.97
N LEU A 56 12.96 5.92 4.37
CA LEU A 56 13.65 5.01 3.44
C LEU A 56 12.66 4.19 2.61
N ASP A 57 11.47 3.90 3.14
CA ASP A 57 10.47 3.14 2.39
C ASP A 57 9.95 3.90 1.16
N ASN A 58 9.75 5.21 1.27
CA ASN A 58 9.35 6.09 0.18
C ASN A 58 10.46 6.22 -0.87
N LEU A 59 11.73 6.27 -0.42
CA LEU A 59 12.88 6.24 -1.34
C LEU A 59 12.97 4.91 -2.09
N LEU A 60 12.79 3.79 -1.40
CA LEU A 60 12.77 2.46 -2.04
C LEU A 60 11.58 2.33 -3.00
N ALA A 61 10.41 2.87 -2.65
CA ALA A 61 9.22 2.88 -3.49
C ALA A 61 9.47 3.56 -4.84
N LEU A 62 10.19 4.69 -4.84
CA LEU A 62 10.52 5.45 -6.05
C LEU A 62 11.24 4.60 -7.10
N PHE A 63 12.13 3.69 -6.67
CA PHE A 63 12.91 2.85 -7.57
C PHE A 63 12.26 1.47 -7.81
N LEU A 64 11.78 0.81 -6.76
CA LEU A 64 11.31 -0.58 -6.85
C LEU A 64 9.99 -0.69 -7.60
N ILE A 65 9.07 0.27 -7.45
CA ILE A 65 7.77 0.21 -8.11
C ILE A 65 7.94 0.19 -9.65
N PRO A 66 8.65 1.14 -10.30
CA PRO A 66 8.87 1.08 -11.74
C PRO A 66 9.70 -0.14 -12.18
N LEU A 67 10.78 -0.46 -11.48
CA LEU A 67 11.68 -1.55 -11.86
C LEU A 67 10.96 -2.90 -11.86
N VAL A 68 10.25 -3.22 -10.78
CA VAL A 68 9.54 -4.49 -10.64
C VAL A 68 8.27 -4.53 -11.51
N SER A 69 7.67 -3.37 -11.81
CA SER A 69 6.62 -3.31 -12.84
C SER A 69 7.17 -3.76 -14.20
N VAL A 70 8.32 -3.25 -14.64
CA VAL A 70 8.94 -3.67 -15.91
C VAL A 70 9.38 -5.15 -15.88
N TRP A 71 9.90 -5.64 -14.76
CA TRP A 71 10.28 -7.06 -14.65
C TRP A 71 9.09 -8.00 -14.65
N SER A 72 8.01 -7.65 -13.96
CA SER A 72 6.77 -8.43 -13.96
C SER A 72 6.10 -8.43 -15.34
N ASP A 73 6.23 -7.36 -16.14
CA ASP A 73 5.74 -7.32 -17.53
C ASP A 73 6.37 -8.39 -18.42
N ARG A 74 7.64 -8.73 -18.17
CA ARG A 74 8.40 -9.73 -18.95
C ARG A 74 8.18 -11.16 -18.46
N THR A 75 7.49 -11.33 -17.34
CA THR A 75 7.28 -12.65 -16.73
C THR A 75 6.19 -13.40 -17.48
N ARG A 76 6.49 -14.62 -17.91
CA ARG A 76 5.58 -15.47 -18.68
C ARG A 76 5.25 -16.72 -17.87
N THR A 77 4.05 -16.79 -17.31
CA THR A 77 3.57 -17.98 -16.58
C THR A 77 2.12 -18.31 -16.93
N SER A 78 1.70 -19.53 -16.59
CA SER A 78 0.33 -20.01 -16.75
C SER A 78 -0.69 -19.24 -15.89
N ILE A 79 -0.24 -18.62 -14.80
CA ILE A 79 -1.07 -17.84 -13.87
C ILE A 79 -1.09 -16.34 -14.19
N GLY A 80 -0.42 -15.91 -15.27
CA GLY A 80 -0.35 -14.51 -15.70
C GLY A 80 1.06 -13.92 -15.66
N ARG A 81 1.14 -12.59 -15.82
CA ARG A 81 2.39 -11.81 -15.79
C ARG A 81 2.67 -11.25 -14.40
N ARG A 82 1.63 -10.72 -13.72
CA ARG A 82 1.78 -10.02 -12.43
C ARG A 82 1.58 -10.96 -11.24
N MET A 83 0.62 -11.89 -11.33
CA MET A 83 0.29 -12.82 -10.24
C MET A 83 1.49 -13.57 -9.63
N PRO A 84 2.49 -14.09 -10.38
CA PRO A 84 3.64 -14.76 -9.76
C PRO A 84 4.39 -13.88 -8.76
N TRP A 85 4.57 -12.60 -9.08
CA TRP A 85 5.24 -11.63 -8.22
C TRP A 85 4.40 -11.32 -6.99
N ILE A 86 3.08 -11.19 -7.16
CA ILE A 86 2.13 -10.95 -6.07
C ILE A 86 2.13 -12.11 -5.08
N ILE A 87 2.03 -13.34 -5.58
CA ILE A 87 1.94 -14.57 -4.78
C ILE A 87 3.25 -14.85 -4.03
N PHE A 88 4.39 -14.46 -4.58
CA PHE A 88 5.67 -14.65 -3.92
C PHE A 88 5.98 -13.54 -2.91
N LEU A 89 5.82 -12.28 -3.31
CA LEU A 89 6.26 -11.14 -2.52
C LEU A 89 5.28 -10.73 -1.41
N LEU A 90 3.95 -10.89 -1.58
CA LEU A 90 3.01 -10.54 -0.52
C LEU A 90 3.16 -11.44 0.72
N PRO A 91 3.27 -12.78 0.61
CA PRO A 91 3.55 -13.61 1.78
C PRO A 91 4.85 -13.26 2.47
N LEU A 92 5.92 -12.98 1.71
CA LEU A 92 7.18 -12.51 2.30
C LEU A 92 7.01 -11.18 3.03
N SER A 93 6.24 -10.25 2.46
CA SER A 93 5.88 -8.98 3.10
C SER A 93 5.08 -9.23 4.39
N ALA A 94 4.09 -10.13 4.37
CA ALA A 94 3.28 -10.45 5.53
C ALA A 94 4.09 -11.09 6.67
N LEU A 95 5.00 -12.01 6.33
CA LEU A 95 5.87 -12.68 7.30
C LEU A 95 6.86 -11.70 7.93
N THR A 96 7.54 -10.90 7.10
CA THR A 96 8.47 -9.88 7.60
C THR A 96 7.75 -8.81 8.40
N PHE A 97 6.55 -8.41 8.00
CA PHE A 97 5.70 -7.47 8.73
C PHE A 97 5.29 -8.02 10.10
N GLY A 98 4.79 -9.26 10.15
CA GLY A 98 4.41 -9.92 11.39
C GLY A 98 5.56 -10.09 12.38
N ALA A 99 6.80 -10.20 11.87
CA ALA A 99 8.00 -10.38 12.67
C ALA A 99 8.58 -9.07 13.27
N ILE A 100 8.12 -7.89 12.84
CA ILE A 100 8.65 -6.57 13.26
C ILE A 100 8.75 -6.42 14.79
N PRO A 101 7.67 -6.59 15.58
CA PRO A 101 7.74 -6.36 17.01
C PRO A 101 8.70 -7.33 17.73
N TYR A 102 8.91 -8.53 17.19
CA TYR A 102 9.83 -9.52 17.73
C TYR A 102 11.29 -9.15 17.43
N ALA A 103 11.58 -8.68 16.21
CA ALA A 103 12.89 -8.14 15.87
C ALA A 103 13.22 -6.88 16.69
N ALA A 104 12.21 -6.04 16.93
CA ALA A 104 12.31 -4.84 17.77
C ALA A 104 12.55 -5.13 19.25
N GLU A 105 12.21 -6.32 19.75
CA GLU A 105 12.59 -6.74 21.11
C GLU A 105 14.02 -7.28 21.14
N TYR A 106 14.41 -8.03 20.10
CA TYR A 106 15.69 -8.72 20.06
C TYR A 106 16.88 -7.76 19.94
N SER A 107 16.90 -6.87 18.94
CA SER A 107 17.94 -5.85 18.78
C SER A 107 17.61 -4.82 17.71
N LEU A 108 18.26 -3.64 17.78
CA LEU A 108 18.20 -2.64 16.73
C LEU A 108 18.65 -3.19 15.36
N ALA A 109 19.70 -4.02 15.34
CA ALA A 109 20.23 -4.59 14.11
C ALA A 109 19.21 -5.52 13.44
N ALA A 110 18.57 -6.41 14.22
CA ALA A 110 17.52 -7.28 13.72
C ALA A 110 16.32 -6.49 13.18
N LEU A 111 15.91 -5.44 13.89
CA LEU A 111 14.85 -4.54 13.44
C LEU A 111 15.20 -3.88 12.10
N ILE A 112 16.38 -3.25 11.98
CA ILE A 112 16.79 -2.59 10.72
C ILE A 112 16.85 -3.57 9.55
N ILE A 113 17.47 -4.75 9.75
CA ILE A 113 17.56 -5.78 8.71
C ILE A 113 16.16 -6.19 8.25
N LEU A 114 15.25 -6.42 9.19
CA LEU A 114 13.88 -6.82 8.88
C LEU A 114 13.10 -5.71 8.17
N LEU A 115 13.29 -4.44 8.56
CA LEU A 115 12.68 -3.29 7.87
C LEU A 115 13.20 -3.16 6.43
N VAL A 116 14.48 -3.42 6.18
CA VAL A 116 15.04 -3.44 4.81
C VAL A 116 14.38 -4.53 3.97
N PHE A 117 14.28 -5.75 4.50
CA PHE A 117 13.62 -6.86 3.80
C PHE A 117 12.13 -6.60 3.55
N LEU A 118 11.41 -6.13 4.56
CA LEU A 118 10.01 -5.75 4.42
C LEU A 118 9.84 -4.72 3.30
N ASN A 119 10.61 -3.62 3.34
CA ASN A 119 10.46 -2.56 2.35
C ASN A 119 10.87 -3.02 0.96
N LEU A 120 11.87 -3.90 0.84
CA LEU A 120 12.21 -4.56 -0.41
C LEU A 120 11.01 -5.34 -0.97
N PHE A 121 10.36 -6.20 -0.18
CA PHE A 121 9.24 -7.02 -0.65
C PHE A 121 7.95 -6.20 -0.86
N LYS A 122 7.59 -5.37 0.12
CA LYS A 122 6.39 -4.52 0.13
C LYS A 122 6.38 -3.54 -1.05
N GLN A 123 7.50 -2.85 -1.29
CA GLN A 123 7.55 -1.88 -2.39
C GLN A 123 7.68 -2.56 -3.76
N SER A 124 8.36 -3.71 -3.84
CA SER A 124 8.45 -4.49 -5.07
C SER A 124 7.08 -4.99 -5.53
N VAL A 125 6.21 -5.44 -4.62
CA VAL A 125 4.90 -6.00 -5.00
C VAL A 125 3.87 -4.94 -5.36
N ARG A 126 4.06 -3.70 -4.89
CA ARG A 126 3.15 -2.58 -5.18
C ARG A 126 3.09 -2.26 -6.68
N GLY A 127 4.21 -2.38 -7.41
CA GLY A 127 4.23 -2.20 -8.86
C GLY A 127 3.27 -3.13 -9.62
N PRO A 128 3.46 -4.46 -9.53
CA PRO A 128 2.55 -5.45 -10.10
C PRO A 128 1.07 -5.23 -9.73
N ILE A 129 0.78 -4.92 -8.45
CA ILE A 129 -0.60 -4.68 -7.98
C ILE A 129 -1.23 -3.46 -8.67
N VAL A 130 -0.49 -2.35 -8.75
CA VAL A 130 -0.99 -1.11 -9.40
C VAL A 130 -1.17 -1.33 -10.90
N ALA A 131 -0.30 -2.12 -11.53
CA ALA A 131 -0.36 -2.41 -12.97
C ALA A 131 -1.55 -3.31 -13.38
N LEU A 132 -2.10 -4.11 -12.47
CA LEU A 132 -3.29 -4.94 -12.75
C LEU A 132 -4.50 -4.09 -13.19
N MET A 133 -4.67 -2.88 -12.62
CA MET A 133 -5.80 -2.02 -12.98
C MET A 133 -5.78 -1.62 -14.47
N PRO A 134 -4.74 -0.97 -15.00
CA PRO A 134 -4.72 -0.59 -16.42
C PRO A 134 -4.67 -1.79 -17.37
N ASP A 135 -4.18 -2.95 -16.92
CA ASP A 135 -4.12 -4.19 -17.70
C ASP A 135 -5.50 -4.86 -17.86
N THR A 136 -6.40 -4.67 -16.88
CA THR A 136 -7.70 -5.38 -16.86
C THR A 136 -8.91 -4.47 -17.14
N ILE A 137 -8.80 -3.18 -16.83
CA ILE A 137 -9.91 -2.22 -16.90
C ILE A 137 -9.75 -1.29 -18.12
N PRO A 138 -10.78 -1.18 -18.99
CA PRO A 138 -10.77 -0.25 -20.11
C PRO A 138 -10.56 1.20 -19.67
N GLY A 139 -9.87 2.00 -20.50
CA GLY A 139 -9.47 3.39 -20.21
C GLY A 139 -10.59 4.26 -19.63
N GLN A 140 -11.78 4.21 -20.24
CA GLN A 140 -12.96 4.99 -19.85
C GLN A 140 -13.46 4.71 -18.41
N TYR A 141 -13.14 3.55 -17.85
CA TYR A 141 -13.57 3.14 -16.51
C TYR A 141 -12.44 3.15 -15.47
N ARG A 142 -11.21 3.52 -15.85
CA ARG A 142 -10.05 3.50 -14.94
C ARG A 142 -10.21 4.43 -13.74
N SER A 143 -10.83 5.60 -13.92
CA SER A 143 -11.10 6.53 -12.81
C SER A 143 -12.06 5.92 -11.77
N GLN A 144 -13.16 5.32 -12.24
CA GLN A 144 -14.13 4.64 -11.37
C GLN A 144 -13.50 3.42 -10.67
N ALA A 145 -12.70 2.64 -11.39
CA ALA A 145 -11.97 1.52 -10.82
C ALA A 145 -10.99 1.97 -9.75
N ASN A 146 -10.24 3.04 -10.00
CA ASN A 146 -9.32 3.64 -9.03
C ASN A 146 -10.07 4.08 -7.76
N GLY A 147 -11.29 4.63 -7.88
CA GLY A 147 -12.14 4.97 -6.73
C GLY A 147 -12.47 3.75 -5.86
N VAL A 148 -12.90 2.65 -6.46
CA VAL A 148 -13.22 1.39 -5.75
C VAL A 148 -11.98 0.80 -5.08
N ILE A 149 -10.87 0.74 -5.81
CA ILE A 149 -9.60 0.17 -5.32
C ILE A 149 -9.02 0.99 -4.15
N ASN A 150 -9.04 2.32 -4.22
CA ASN A 150 -8.62 3.16 -3.10
C ASN A 150 -9.56 3.06 -1.90
N THR A 151 -10.87 2.90 -2.14
CA THR A 151 -11.84 2.64 -1.06
C THR A 151 -11.50 1.34 -0.33
N MET A 152 -11.13 0.28 -1.05
CA MET A 152 -10.68 -0.97 -0.43
C MET A 152 -9.41 -0.78 0.42
N GLY A 153 -8.44 -0.01 -0.07
CA GLY A 153 -7.25 0.36 0.71
C GLY A 153 -7.59 1.14 1.98
N ASN A 154 -8.51 2.12 1.89
CA ASN A 154 -8.95 2.88 3.05
C ASN A 154 -9.75 2.03 4.05
N ILE A 155 -10.58 1.09 3.59
CA ILE A 155 -11.25 0.12 4.47
C ILE A 155 -10.22 -0.72 5.21
N ALA A 156 -9.16 -1.19 4.53
CA ALA A 156 -8.07 -1.91 5.18
C ALA A 156 -7.37 -1.05 6.24
N ALA A 157 -7.15 0.23 5.94
CA ALA A 157 -6.57 1.17 6.89
C ALA A 157 -7.44 1.36 8.13
N ILE A 158 -8.77 1.43 7.97
CA ILE A 158 -9.73 1.46 9.09
C ILE A 158 -9.62 0.18 9.93
N VAL A 159 -9.62 -0.98 9.29
CA VAL A 159 -9.49 -2.28 9.98
C VAL A 159 -8.17 -2.34 10.74
N GLY A 160 -7.05 -1.95 10.12
CA GLY A 160 -5.74 -1.90 10.75
C GLY A 160 -5.70 -0.97 11.97
N THR A 161 -6.10 0.28 11.79
CA THR A 161 -5.91 1.35 12.80
C THR A 161 -6.97 1.41 13.89
N LEU A 162 -8.22 1.02 13.62
CA LEU A 162 -9.31 1.08 14.61
C LEU A 162 -9.60 -0.26 15.28
N PHE A 163 -9.34 -1.38 14.59
CA PHE A 163 -9.63 -2.72 15.11
C PHE A 163 -8.37 -3.49 15.46
N LEU A 164 -7.48 -3.76 14.50
CA LEU A 164 -6.27 -4.55 14.77
C LEU A 164 -5.32 -3.85 15.72
N ALA A 165 -5.22 -2.52 15.67
CA ALA A 165 -4.45 -1.74 16.63
C ALA A 165 -4.84 -2.04 18.09
N ARG A 166 -6.11 -2.34 18.38
CA ARG A 166 -6.55 -2.69 19.75
C ARG A 166 -5.91 -3.96 20.28
N LEU A 167 -5.43 -4.84 19.40
CA LEU A 167 -4.67 -6.02 19.79
C LEU A 167 -3.32 -5.66 20.44
N MET A 168 -2.82 -4.44 20.26
CA MET A 168 -1.61 -3.97 20.94
C MET A 168 -1.79 -3.89 22.48
N ASP A 169 -3.03 -3.72 22.95
CA ASP A 169 -3.33 -3.63 24.39
C ASP A 169 -3.57 -5.00 25.03
N VAL A 170 -3.63 -6.07 24.22
CA VAL A 170 -3.88 -7.43 24.71
C VAL A 170 -2.63 -7.98 25.38
N ASP A 171 -2.74 -8.27 26.68
CA ASP A 171 -1.63 -8.76 27.51
C ASP A 171 -1.87 -10.22 27.93
N ILE A 172 -1.55 -11.14 27.01
CA ILE A 172 -1.57 -12.58 27.24
C ILE A 172 -0.27 -13.20 26.71
N VAL A 173 -0.02 -14.45 27.10
CA VAL A 173 1.11 -15.23 26.56
C VAL A 173 0.54 -16.35 25.69
N LEU A 174 0.85 -16.31 24.40
CA LEU A 174 0.44 -17.34 23.45
C LEU A 174 1.56 -18.37 23.25
N PRO A 175 1.23 -19.67 23.07
CA PRO A 175 2.24 -20.74 22.97
C PRO A 175 3.30 -20.53 21.88
N PHE A 176 2.92 -19.98 20.71
CA PHE A 176 3.83 -19.76 19.57
C PHE A 176 4.30 -18.32 19.42
N LEU A 177 3.52 -17.35 19.92
CA LEU A 177 3.75 -15.92 19.69
C LEU A 177 4.32 -15.21 20.92
N GLY A 178 4.45 -15.90 22.06
CA GLY A 178 4.96 -15.31 23.31
C GLY A 178 4.04 -14.22 23.87
N ALA A 179 4.65 -13.24 24.55
CA ALA A 179 3.94 -12.08 25.08
C ALA A 179 3.32 -11.24 23.95
N THR A 180 2.02 -10.96 24.04
CA THR A 180 1.25 -10.31 22.96
C THR A 180 1.23 -8.79 23.05
N ARG A 181 1.52 -8.23 24.23
CA ARG A 181 1.45 -6.79 24.50
C ARG A 181 2.40 -6.02 23.57
N ASP A 182 1.86 -5.01 22.90
CA ASP A 182 2.54 -4.19 21.88
C ASP A 182 3.04 -4.95 20.64
N ARG A 183 2.48 -6.15 20.35
CA ARG A 183 2.95 -6.98 19.21
C ARG A 183 1.82 -7.53 18.36
N LEU A 184 0.73 -7.97 18.98
CA LEU A 184 -0.26 -8.86 18.38
C LEU A 184 -0.92 -8.32 17.10
N ALA A 185 -1.01 -6.99 16.93
CA ALA A 185 -1.56 -6.37 15.73
C ALA A 185 -0.77 -6.74 14.46
N PHE A 186 0.55 -6.87 14.53
CA PHE A 186 1.42 -7.17 13.38
C PHE A 186 1.22 -8.58 12.81
N PRO A 187 1.35 -9.68 13.59
CA PRO A 187 1.08 -11.02 13.08
C PRO A 187 -0.40 -11.21 12.71
N ALA A 188 -1.34 -10.55 13.40
CA ALA A 188 -2.75 -10.56 13.02
C ALA A 188 -2.96 -9.92 11.63
N ALA A 189 -2.42 -8.72 11.40
CA ALA A 189 -2.47 -8.08 10.09
C ALA A 189 -1.75 -8.89 9.01
N GLY A 190 -0.60 -9.49 9.33
CA GLY A 190 0.10 -10.43 8.45
C GLY A 190 -0.78 -11.62 8.05
N LEU A 191 -1.54 -12.19 8.99
CA LEU A 191 -2.52 -13.24 8.70
C LEU A 191 -3.63 -12.76 7.76
N PHE A 192 -4.18 -11.55 7.97
CA PHE A 192 -5.16 -10.95 7.06
C PHE A 192 -4.58 -10.74 5.65
N VAL A 193 -3.31 -10.34 5.54
CA VAL A 193 -2.62 -10.23 4.25
C VAL A 193 -2.47 -11.59 3.60
N LEU A 194 -2.07 -12.64 4.33
CA LEU A 194 -1.99 -13.99 3.80
C LEU A 194 -3.34 -14.52 3.31
N ILE A 195 -4.41 -14.26 4.07
CA ILE A 195 -5.78 -14.57 3.66
C ILE A 195 -6.11 -13.83 2.35
N ALA A 196 -5.82 -12.53 2.26
CA ALA A 196 -6.04 -11.75 1.05
C ALA A 196 -5.24 -12.30 -0.15
N VAL A 197 -4.01 -12.80 0.05
CA VAL A 197 -3.24 -13.48 -1.00
C VAL A 197 -3.95 -14.74 -1.48
N VAL A 198 -4.47 -15.57 -0.58
CA VAL A 198 -5.26 -16.76 -0.95
C VAL A 198 -6.49 -16.36 -1.76
N PHE A 199 -7.21 -15.31 -1.35
CA PHE A 199 -8.32 -14.76 -2.12
C PHE A 199 -7.88 -14.29 -3.52
N LEU A 200 -6.79 -13.55 -3.62
CA LEU A 200 -6.23 -13.12 -4.90
C LEU A 200 -5.88 -14.31 -5.79
N MET A 201 -5.24 -15.36 -5.26
CA MET A 201 -4.89 -16.56 -6.01
C MET A 201 -6.09 -17.31 -6.57
N ILE A 202 -7.16 -17.43 -5.78
CA ILE A 202 -8.34 -18.22 -6.16
C ILE A 202 -9.20 -17.46 -7.18
N PHE A 203 -9.38 -16.15 -6.96
CA PHE A 203 -10.37 -15.36 -7.68
C PHE A 203 -9.77 -14.49 -8.79
N VAL A 204 -8.53 -14.01 -8.66
CA VAL A 204 -7.84 -13.25 -9.73
C VAL A 204 -7.18 -14.24 -10.67
N ARG A 205 -7.84 -14.52 -11.79
CA ARG A 205 -7.26 -15.27 -12.91
C ARG A 205 -6.88 -14.29 -14.00
N GLU A 206 -5.59 -13.98 -14.07
CA GLU A 206 -5.02 -13.39 -15.28
C GLU A 206 -5.11 -14.41 -16.44
N LYS A 207 -5.31 -13.92 -17.66
CA LYS A 207 -5.26 -14.78 -18.85
C LYS A 207 -3.86 -15.34 -19.03
N ASP A 208 -3.75 -16.55 -19.57
CA ASP A 208 -2.46 -17.19 -19.83
C ASP A 208 -1.62 -16.31 -20.77
N SER A 209 -0.59 -15.73 -20.18
CA SER A 209 0.30 -14.77 -20.83
C SER A 209 1.13 -15.38 -21.95
N ARG A 210 1.18 -16.71 -22.07
CA ARG A 210 1.88 -17.46 -23.12
C ARG A 210 1.11 -17.52 -24.44
N ILE A 211 -0.21 -17.28 -24.41
CA ILE A 211 -1.12 -17.45 -25.55
C ILE A 211 -1.37 -16.10 -26.29
N GLN A 212 -1.00 -14.97 -25.68
CA GLN A 212 -1.49 -13.64 -26.04
C GLN A 212 -0.51 -12.77 -26.85
N ASP A 213 0.49 -13.38 -27.51
CA ASP A 213 1.36 -12.66 -28.44
C ASP A 213 0.66 -12.57 -29.80
N GLU A 214 -0.06 -11.47 -30.06
CA GLU A 214 -0.19 -10.98 -31.45
C GLU A 214 -0.60 -9.51 -31.64
N THR A 215 -0.94 -8.67 -30.64
CA THR A 215 -1.45 -7.32 -31.00
C THR A 215 -1.35 -6.17 -29.99
N GLN A 216 -0.39 -6.15 -29.07
CA GLN A 216 -0.16 -4.93 -28.28
C GLN A 216 1.32 -4.58 -28.19
N GLU A 217 1.81 -3.88 -29.22
CA GLU A 217 2.83 -2.86 -29.01
C GLU A 217 2.27 -1.83 -28.03
N LYS A 218 2.47 -2.03 -26.73
CA LYS A 218 2.28 -0.96 -25.75
C LYS A 218 3.35 0.09 -26.05
N SER A 219 2.93 1.17 -26.69
CA SER A 219 3.67 2.44 -26.71
C SER A 219 3.68 3.04 -25.30
N THR A 220 4.38 2.38 -24.39
CA THR A 220 4.75 2.97 -23.11
C THR A 220 5.82 4.00 -23.44
N GLU A 221 5.41 5.27 -23.56
CA GLU A 221 6.34 6.38 -23.63
C GLU A 221 7.36 6.23 -22.50
N PRO A 222 8.68 6.27 -22.79
CA PRO A 222 9.70 6.12 -21.76
C PRO A 222 9.45 7.12 -20.63
N PHE A 223 9.50 6.67 -19.38
CA PHE A 223 9.30 7.52 -18.19
C PHE A 223 10.10 8.85 -18.28
N PHE A 224 11.35 8.75 -18.74
CA PHE A 224 12.23 9.91 -18.93
C PHE A 224 11.79 10.84 -20.06
N HIS A 225 11.14 10.33 -21.11
CA HIS A 225 10.57 11.15 -22.17
C HIS A 225 9.37 11.96 -21.66
N SER A 226 8.45 11.30 -20.93
CA SER A 226 7.32 11.95 -20.27
C SER A 226 7.75 13.03 -19.27
N MET A 227 8.81 12.77 -18.48
CA MET A 227 9.41 13.79 -17.63
C MET A 227 9.99 14.95 -18.44
N ALA A 228 10.81 14.67 -19.47
CA ALA A 228 11.41 15.71 -20.29
C ALA A 228 10.36 16.63 -20.93
N LEU A 229 9.22 16.08 -21.36
CA LEU A 229 8.09 16.86 -21.91
C LEU A 229 7.50 17.83 -20.88
N VAL A 230 7.30 17.41 -19.63
CA VAL A 230 6.73 18.28 -18.58
C VAL A 230 7.70 19.40 -18.19
N PHE A 231 9.00 19.11 -18.12
CA PHE A 231 10.02 20.10 -17.76
C PHE A 231 10.39 21.05 -18.91
N SER A 232 10.22 20.61 -20.16
CA SER A 232 10.51 21.41 -21.36
C SER A 232 9.27 22.12 -21.90
N ALA A 233 8.09 21.89 -21.30
CA ALA A 233 6.87 22.57 -21.68
C ALA A 233 6.98 24.07 -21.46
N LYS A 234 6.52 24.85 -22.44
CA LYS A 234 6.48 26.32 -22.36
C LYS A 234 5.56 26.80 -21.22
N ASP A 235 4.52 26.03 -20.92
CA ASP A 235 3.66 26.23 -19.77
C ASP A 235 4.25 25.54 -18.52
N LYS A 236 4.59 26.34 -17.52
CA LYS A 236 5.18 25.87 -16.25
C LYS A 236 4.16 25.25 -15.30
N SER A 237 2.88 25.24 -15.64
CA SER A 237 1.81 24.73 -14.77
C SER A 237 2.04 23.28 -14.36
N GLY A 238 2.45 22.41 -15.30
CA GLY A 238 2.75 21.00 -15.00
C GLY A 238 3.88 20.83 -13.97
N PHE A 239 4.96 21.60 -14.14
CA PHE A 239 6.08 21.61 -13.19
C PHE A 239 5.68 22.13 -11.80
N LEU A 240 4.90 23.22 -11.74
CA LEU A 240 4.41 23.79 -10.48
C LEU A 240 3.45 22.85 -9.74
N ILE A 241 2.64 22.08 -10.47
CA ILE A 241 1.79 21.02 -9.89
C ILE A 241 2.66 19.93 -9.28
N LEU A 242 3.72 19.48 -9.97
CA LEU A 242 4.65 18.48 -9.42
C LEU A 242 5.36 18.98 -8.16
N ILE A 243 5.80 20.23 -8.13
CA ILE A 243 6.39 20.84 -6.91
C ILE A 243 5.35 20.87 -5.78
N SER A 244 4.13 21.31 -6.08
CA SER A 244 3.05 21.40 -5.07
C SER A 244 2.76 20.03 -4.47
N LEU A 245 2.66 18.99 -5.30
CA LEU A 245 2.48 17.60 -4.86
C LEU A 245 3.68 17.13 -4.03
N PHE A 246 4.90 17.41 -4.46
CA PHE A 246 6.11 17.05 -3.73
C PHE A 246 6.13 17.69 -2.33
N LEU A 247 5.90 19.00 -2.23
CA LEU A 247 5.87 19.70 -0.94
C LEU A 247 4.77 19.19 -0.02
N TRP A 248 3.59 18.89 -0.58
CA TRP A 248 2.50 18.29 0.17
C TRP A 248 2.87 16.90 0.73
N PHE A 249 3.46 16.03 -0.10
CA PHE A 249 3.93 14.71 0.34
C PHE A 249 5.05 14.81 1.38
N VAL A 250 5.99 15.73 1.23
CA VAL A 250 7.06 15.95 2.22
C VAL A 250 6.47 16.37 3.56
N GLY A 251 5.51 17.31 3.57
CA GLY A 251 4.83 17.74 4.78
C GLY A 251 4.03 16.60 5.43
N TYR A 252 3.27 15.85 4.63
CA TYR A 252 2.44 14.75 5.14
C TYR A 252 3.30 13.58 5.67
N GLN A 253 4.21 13.04 4.85
CA GLN A 253 5.05 11.89 5.22
C GLN A 253 6.04 12.23 6.34
N GLY A 254 6.43 13.50 6.50
CA GLY A 254 7.29 13.94 7.59
C GLY A 254 6.60 13.93 8.97
N VAL A 255 5.26 14.11 9.01
CA VAL A 255 4.49 14.19 10.25
C VAL A 255 3.87 12.85 10.63
N VAL A 256 3.40 12.08 9.65
CA VAL A 256 2.60 10.86 9.84
C VAL A 256 3.21 9.87 10.86
N PRO A 257 4.51 9.51 10.80
CA PRO A 257 5.08 8.55 11.74
C PRO A 257 4.94 8.99 13.21
N PHE A 258 5.07 10.29 13.48
CA PHE A 258 5.09 10.81 14.84
C PHE A 258 3.70 11.03 15.44
N LEU A 259 2.63 10.99 14.64
CA LEU A 259 1.26 11.23 15.10
C LEU A 259 0.81 10.23 16.18
N THR A 260 1.14 8.95 16.02
CA THR A 260 0.71 7.91 16.97
C THR A 260 1.38 8.08 18.32
N GLU A 261 2.69 8.29 18.36
CA GLU A 261 3.42 8.54 19.61
C GLU A 261 2.98 9.85 20.27
N PHE A 262 2.77 10.91 19.47
CA PHE A 262 2.20 12.16 19.97
C PHE A 262 0.83 11.93 20.62
N SER A 263 -0.04 11.14 19.97
CA SER A 263 -1.38 10.85 20.47
C SER A 263 -1.35 10.07 21.80
N ILE A 264 -0.45 9.09 21.92
CA ILE A 264 -0.23 8.32 23.15
C ILE A 264 0.24 9.25 24.28
N ASN A 265 1.28 10.04 24.03
CA ASN A 265 1.92 10.85 25.07
C ASN A 265 1.10 12.08 25.49
N SER A 266 0.43 12.75 24.56
CA SER A 266 -0.31 13.99 24.84
C SER A 266 -1.73 13.74 25.37
N PHE A 267 -2.38 12.65 24.96
CA PHE A 267 -3.76 12.35 25.37
C PHE A 267 -3.86 11.16 26.34
N ASN A 268 -2.73 10.61 26.81
CA ASN A 268 -2.66 9.44 27.69
C ASN A 268 -3.44 8.23 27.14
N LEU A 269 -3.37 8.03 25.83
CA LEU A 269 -4.02 6.91 25.15
C LEU A 269 -3.20 5.63 25.33
N THR A 270 -3.87 4.49 25.28
CA THR A 270 -3.18 3.19 25.21
C THR A 270 -2.47 3.00 23.87
N THR A 271 -1.51 2.07 23.79
CA THR A 271 -0.82 1.77 22.52
C THR A 271 -1.82 1.45 21.41
N GLY A 272 -2.86 0.66 21.71
CA GLY A 272 -3.88 0.28 20.73
C GLY A 272 -4.88 1.37 20.37
N GLN A 273 -4.93 2.47 21.12
CA GLN A 273 -5.69 3.67 20.79
C GLN A 273 -4.86 4.70 20.00
N GLY A 274 -3.52 4.61 20.04
CA GLY A 274 -2.62 5.59 19.42
C GLY A 274 -2.94 5.92 17.95
N PRO A 275 -3.17 4.93 17.06
CA PRO A 275 -3.45 5.19 15.64
C PRO A 275 -4.84 5.75 15.33
N LEU A 276 -5.65 6.12 16.33
CA LEU A 276 -7.03 6.57 16.13
C LEU A 276 -7.12 7.73 15.12
N ALA A 277 -6.21 8.70 15.19
CA ALA A 277 -6.18 9.82 14.26
C ALA A 277 -6.04 9.36 12.78
N MET A 278 -5.15 8.40 12.52
CA MET A 278 -4.98 7.82 11.18
C MET A 278 -6.22 7.05 10.74
N GLY A 279 -6.86 6.34 11.66
CA GLY A 279 -8.13 5.66 11.38
C GLY A 279 -9.26 6.63 11.03
N MET A 280 -9.34 7.78 11.70
CA MET A 280 -10.32 8.82 11.37
C MET A 280 -10.07 9.44 10.00
N VAL A 281 -8.82 9.61 9.58
CA VAL A 281 -8.48 10.03 8.21
C VAL A 281 -8.97 9.01 7.18
N ALA A 282 -8.80 7.71 7.46
CA ALA A 282 -9.29 6.66 6.57
C ALA A 282 -10.83 6.63 6.51
N VAL A 283 -11.53 6.78 7.65
CA VAL A 283 -13.00 6.92 7.70
C VAL A 283 -13.46 8.12 6.88
N ALA A 284 -12.87 9.29 7.10
CA ALA A 284 -13.19 10.50 6.35
C ALA A 284 -12.97 10.31 4.84
N SER A 285 -11.91 9.60 4.45
CA SER A 285 -11.61 9.29 3.06
C SER A 285 -12.66 8.37 2.41
N VAL A 286 -13.12 7.33 3.12
CA VAL A 286 -14.20 6.45 2.63
C VAL A 286 -15.51 7.20 2.50
N LEU A 287 -15.90 7.96 3.53
CA LEU A 287 -17.14 8.73 3.53
C LEU A 287 -17.14 9.81 2.44
N SER A 288 -15.99 10.44 2.19
CA SER A 288 -15.84 11.49 1.18
C SER A 288 -15.72 10.94 -0.24
N ALA A 289 -15.35 9.67 -0.43
CA ALA A 289 -15.17 9.08 -1.75
C ALA A 289 -16.46 9.11 -2.60
N ILE A 290 -17.62 8.85 -1.99
CA ILE A 290 -18.90 8.82 -2.70
C ILE A 290 -19.37 10.23 -3.09
N PRO A 291 -19.45 11.24 -2.17
CA PRO A 291 -19.83 12.60 -2.52
C PRO A 291 -18.87 13.25 -3.51
N MET A 292 -17.55 13.09 -3.31
CA MET A 292 -16.55 13.67 -4.19
C MET A 292 -16.57 13.02 -5.58
N GLY A 293 -16.81 11.70 -5.66
CA GLY A 293 -16.99 11.02 -6.95
C GLY A 293 -18.17 11.56 -7.76
N TYR A 294 -19.30 11.85 -7.08
CA TYR A 294 -20.44 12.50 -7.72
C TYR A 294 -20.14 13.95 -8.13
N ALA A 295 -19.52 14.73 -7.23
CA ALA A 295 -19.16 16.13 -7.50
C ALA A 295 -18.21 16.26 -8.69
N ALA A 296 -17.16 15.43 -8.77
CA ALA A 296 -16.23 15.40 -9.89
C ALA A 296 -16.94 15.06 -11.21
N SER A 297 -17.86 14.08 -11.20
CA SER A 297 -18.61 13.74 -12.41
C SER A 297 -19.54 14.86 -12.91
N LYS A 298 -19.97 15.74 -12.00
CA LYS A 298 -20.92 16.83 -12.29
C LYS A 298 -20.23 18.14 -12.66
N TRP A 299 -19.07 18.42 -12.08
CA TRP A 299 -18.41 19.73 -12.16
C TRP A 299 -17.07 19.74 -12.88
N GLY A 300 -16.52 18.57 -13.23
CA GLY A 300 -15.24 18.45 -13.95
C GLY A 300 -14.08 18.25 -12.98
#